data_AF-A0A3D2Z4W8-F1
#
_entry.id   AF-A0A3D2Z4W8-F1
#
_cell.length_a   1.000
_cell.length_b   1.000
_cell.length_c   1.000
_cell.angle_alpha   90.00
_cell.angle_beta   90.00
_cell.angle_gamma   90.00
#
_symmetry.space_group_name_H-M   'P 1'
#
loop_
_entity.id
_entity.type
_entity.pdbx_description
1 polymer ?
#
loop_
_entity_poly.entity_id
_entity_poly.type
_entity_poly.pdbx_seq_one_letter_code
_entity_poly.pdbx_strand_id
1 'polypeptide(L)'
;AAIRRLGLGHSDIFGWVGAFSSAVFETFHDRLLDAERLHADLALLWIGCGHDDFLYQQNTRFIARMNALGVQHVAHITVGGHSWPLWHSYLREFASRRFQTSPT
;
A
#
# COMPACT_ATOMS: atom_id res chain seq x y z
N ALA A 1 6.22 -5.74 7.64
CA ALA A 1 6.03 -5.68 9.12
C ALA A 1 5.49 -4.32 9.57
N ALA A 2 6.14 -3.19 9.25
CA ALA A 2 5.72 -1.85 9.69
C ALA A 2 4.37 -1.39 9.10
N ILE A 3 4.16 -1.57 7.79
CA ILE A 3 2.92 -1.16 7.11
C ILE A 3 1.65 -1.73 7.75
N ARG A 4 1.72 -2.98 8.20
CA ARG A 4 0.58 -3.71 8.79
C ARG A 4 0.28 -3.24 10.21
N ARG A 5 1.29 -3.23 11.07
CA ARG A 5 1.10 -2.95 12.50
C ARG A 5 0.90 -1.47 12.76
N LEU A 6 1.60 -0.60 12.03
CA LEU A 6 1.56 0.84 12.21
C LEU A 6 0.55 1.49 11.26
N GLY A 7 0.69 1.26 9.95
CA GLY A 7 -0.21 1.88 8.97
C GLY A 7 -1.65 1.40 9.10
N LEU A 8 -1.90 0.12 8.83
CA LEU A 8 -3.27 -0.42 8.81
C LEU A 8 -3.84 -0.71 10.21
N GLY A 9 -2.96 -1.00 11.17
CA GLY A 9 -3.34 -1.29 12.56
C GLY A 9 -3.67 -0.06 13.39
N HIS A 10 -3.24 1.12 12.95
CA HIS A 10 -3.59 2.42 13.54
C HIS A 10 -4.11 3.37 12.46
N SER A 11 -5.05 2.89 11.66
CA SER A 11 -5.68 3.66 10.58
C SER A 11 -6.40 4.91 11.12
N ASP A 12 -6.83 4.88 12.38
CA ASP A 12 -7.36 6.02 13.15
C ASP A 12 -6.36 7.18 13.31
N ILE A 13 -5.06 6.91 13.17
CA ILE A 13 -3.97 7.91 13.26
C ILE A 13 -3.45 8.25 11.86
N PHE A 14 -3.36 7.27 10.96
CA PHE A 14 -2.73 7.42 9.65
C PHE A 14 -3.73 7.30 8.49
N GLY A 15 -4.26 8.42 8.01
CA GLY A 15 -5.15 8.41 6.84
C GLY A 15 -4.49 8.11 5.48
N TRP A 16 -3.15 8.07 5.41
CA TRP A 16 -2.40 7.81 4.17
C TRP A 16 -1.27 6.83 4.44
N VAL A 17 -1.27 5.71 3.72
CA VAL A 17 -0.33 4.60 3.92
C VAL A 17 0.28 4.19 2.58
N GLY A 18 1.60 4.28 2.46
CA GLY A 18 2.37 3.89 1.28
C GLY A 18 3.25 2.66 1.53
N ALA A 19 3.02 1.59 0.77
CA ALA A 19 3.70 0.30 0.88
C ALA A 19 4.59 0.06 -0.34
N PHE A 20 5.89 0.35 -0.23
CA PHE A 20 6.84 0.19 -1.33
C PHE A 20 7.69 -1.06 -1.11
N SER A 21 7.59 -2.03 -2.03
CA SER A 21 8.30 -3.32 -1.98
C SER A 21 8.27 -3.92 -0.59
N SER A 22 7.05 -3.98 -0.02
CA SER A 22 6.89 -4.20 1.41
C SER A 22 7.04 -5.67 1.75
N ALA A 23 7.79 -5.93 2.83
CA ALA A 23 7.89 -7.24 3.47
C ALA A 23 6.56 -7.60 4.17
N VAL A 24 5.62 -8.16 3.39
CA VAL A 24 4.30 -8.62 3.85
C VAL A 24 4.30 -10.14 3.90
N PHE A 25 4.75 -10.70 5.03
CA PHE A 25 4.83 -12.14 5.24
C PHE A 25 3.63 -12.61 6.10
N GLU A 26 2.75 -13.42 5.49
CA GLU A 26 1.68 -14.31 6.02
C GLU A 26 0.82 -13.96 7.27
N THR A 27 -0.25 -14.77 7.41
CA THR A 27 -1.50 -14.64 8.17
C THR A 27 -2.05 -13.22 8.30
N PHE A 28 -2.83 -12.85 7.28
CA PHE A 28 -3.77 -11.73 7.36
C PHE A 28 -4.76 -12.00 8.49
N HIS A 29 -4.48 -11.52 9.70
CA HIS A 29 -5.49 -11.49 10.75
C HIS A 29 -6.62 -10.58 10.26
N ASP A 30 -7.77 -11.19 9.95
CA ASP A 30 -8.88 -10.55 9.25
C ASP A 30 -9.31 -9.22 9.88
N ARG A 31 -9.26 -9.12 11.22
CA ARG A 31 -9.65 -7.90 11.94
C ARG A 31 -8.81 -6.68 11.56
N LEU A 32 -7.56 -6.84 11.11
CA LEU A 32 -6.75 -5.69 10.68
C LEU A 32 -7.07 -5.23 9.26
N LEU A 33 -7.67 -6.09 8.44
CA LEU A 33 -8.04 -5.80 7.06
C LEU A 33 -9.55 -5.62 6.91
N ASP A 34 -10.20 -5.17 7.97
CA ASP A 34 -11.62 -4.82 7.97
C ASP A 34 -11.88 -3.67 6.99
N ALA A 35 -12.63 -3.95 5.92
CA ALA A 35 -12.80 -3.00 4.83
C ALA A 35 -13.59 -1.77 5.26
N GLU A 36 -14.63 -1.94 6.07
CA GLU A 36 -15.44 -0.81 6.56
C GLU A 36 -14.59 0.16 7.38
N ARG A 37 -13.79 -0.36 8.34
CA ARG A 37 -12.86 0.46 9.11
C ARG A 37 -11.85 1.15 8.20
N LEU A 38 -11.20 0.39 7.32
CA LEU A 38 -10.15 0.95 6.48
C LEU A 38 -10.68 1.98 5.48
N HIS A 39 -11.92 1.84 4.98
CA HIS A 39 -12.56 2.85 4.14
C HIS A 39 -12.92 4.12 4.92
N ALA A 40 -13.36 3.96 6.18
CA ALA A 40 -13.67 5.11 7.03
C ALA A 40 -12.41 5.91 7.42
N ASP A 41 -11.32 5.19 7.69
CA ASP A 41 -10.10 5.78 8.25
C ASP A 41 -9.09 6.23 7.18
N LEU A 42 -8.93 5.46 6.10
CA LEU A 42 -7.90 5.72 5.09
C LEU A 42 -8.44 6.55 3.93
N ALA A 43 -7.84 7.72 3.72
CA ALA A 43 -7.96 8.46 2.48
C ALA A 43 -7.15 7.83 1.33
N LEU A 44 -6.05 7.15 1.64
CA LEU A 44 -5.24 6.44 0.64
C LEU A 44 -4.46 5.26 1.22
N LEU A 45 -4.66 4.10 0.60
CA LEU A 45 -3.70 3.00 0.65
C LEU A 45 -3.05 2.84 -0.73
N TRP A 46 -1.72 3.03 -0.80
CA TRP A 46 -0.95 2.90 -2.03
C TRP A 46 0.08 1.78 -1.88
N ILE A 47 0.11 0.85 -2.83
CA ILE A 47 0.95 -0.35 -2.78
C ILE A 47 1.76 -0.40 -4.09
N GLY A 48 3.07 -0.62 -4.01
CA GLY A 48 3.89 -0.78 -5.21
C GLY A 48 5.05 -1.73 -5.01
N CYS A 49 5.37 -2.51 -6.04
CA CYS A 49 6.45 -3.49 -6.01
C CYS A 49 7.02 -3.71 -7.42
N GLY A 50 8.33 -3.94 -7.49
CA GLY A 50 8.98 -4.38 -8.72
C GLY A 50 8.55 -5.81 -9.10
N HIS A 51 8.40 -6.08 -10.39
CA HIS A 51 8.11 -7.42 -10.90
C HIS A 51 9.25 -8.41 -10.60
N ASP A 52 10.49 -7.96 -10.64
CA ASP A 52 11.69 -8.78 -10.41
C ASP A 52 12.17 -8.69 -8.95
N ASP A 53 11.36 -8.10 -8.08
CA ASP A 53 11.63 -8.00 -6.65
C ASP A 53 11.47 -9.36 -5.97
N PHE A 54 12.36 -9.70 -5.04
CA PHE A 54 12.25 -10.93 -4.26
C PHE A 54 11.00 -10.98 -3.36
N LEU A 55 10.30 -9.85 -3.19
CA LEU A 55 9.02 -9.71 -2.49
C LEU A 55 7.80 -9.66 -3.42
N TYR A 56 7.98 -9.86 -4.73
CA TYR A 56 6.91 -9.76 -5.72
C TYR A 56 5.71 -10.64 -5.41
N GLN A 57 5.95 -11.93 -5.09
CA GLN A 57 4.87 -12.87 -4.81
C GLN A 57 4.08 -12.47 -3.57
N GLN A 58 4.76 -11.98 -2.53
CA GLN A 58 4.15 -11.52 -1.28
C GLN A 58 3.27 -10.29 -1.51
N ASN A 59 3.75 -9.30 -2.27
CA ASN A 59 2.99 -8.10 -2.58
C ASN A 59 1.79 -8.40 -3.48
N THR A 60 1.94 -9.30 -4.45
CA THR A 60 0.83 -9.75 -5.32
C THR A 60 -0.26 -10.47 -4.52
N ARG A 61 0.11 -11.36 -3.59
CA ARG A 61 -0.85 -12.01 -2.68
C ARG A 61 -1.55 -11.01 -1.77
N PHE A 62 -0.83 -10.00 -1.29
CA PHE A 62 -1.42 -8.94 -0.47
C PHE A 62 -2.45 -8.12 -1.25
N ILE A 63 -2.12 -7.67 -2.47
CA ILE A 63 -3.05 -6.97 -3.36
C ILE A 63 -4.30 -7.83 -3.61
N ALA A 64 -4.12 -9.11 -3.94
CA ALA A 64 -5.22 -10.03 -4.15
C ALA A 64 -6.12 -10.18 -2.90
N ARG A 65 -5.53 -10.21 -1.69
CA ARG A 65 -6.29 -10.24 -0.44
C ARG A 65 -7.09 -8.96 -0.23
N MET A 66 -6.50 -7.79 -0.47
CA MET A 66 -7.20 -6.51 -0.34
C MET A 66 -8.38 -6.42 -1.30
N ASN A 67 -8.21 -6.88 -2.55
CA ASN A 67 -9.30 -7.01 -3.51
C ASN A 67 -10.40 -7.96 -3.02
N ALA A 68 -10.05 -9.15 -2.53
CA ALA A 68 -11.01 -10.14 -2.04
C ALA A 68 -11.81 -9.63 -0.82
N LEU A 69 -11.23 -8.76 -0.01
CA LEU A 69 -11.88 -8.12 1.14
C LEU A 69 -12.62 -6.84 0.76
N GLY A 70 -12.53 -6.37 -0.48
CA GLY A 70 -13.15 -5.11 -0.92
C GLY A 70 -12.47 -3.85 -0.39
N VAL A 71 -11.22 -3.93 0.09
CA VAL A 71 -10.49 -2.75 0.59
C VAL A 71 -10.06 -1.88 -0.58
N GLN A 72 -10.40 -0.58 -0.55
CA GLN A 72 -10.01 0.38 -1.57
C GLN A 72 -8.51 0.68 -1.48
N HIS A 73 -7.81 0.54 -2.60
CA HIS A 73 -6.37 0.79 -2.67
C HIS A 73 -5.93 1.08 -4.10
N VAL A 74 -4.74 1.67 -4.23
CA VAL A 74 -3.99 1.81 -5.48
C VAL A 74 -2.84 0.81 -5.47
N ALA A 75 -2.64 0.07 -6.57
CA ALA A 75 -1.58 -0.92 -6.70
C ALA A 75 -0.79 -0.74 -8.00
N HIS A 76 0.54 -0.76 -7.90
CA HIS A 76 1.45 -0.69 -9.05
C HIS A 76 2.48 -1.82 -9.00
N ILE A 77 2.40 -2.74 -9.97
CA ILE A 77 3.50 -3.64 -10.29
C ILE A 77 4.26 -3.02 -11.45
N THR A 78 5.55 -2.73 -11.26
CA THR A 78 6.37 -2.07 -12.28
C THR A 78 7.58 -2.93 -12.65
N VAL A 79 8.12 -2.74 -13.85
CA VAL A 79 9.37 -3.39 -14.27
C VAL A 79 10.52 -3.01 -13.34
N GLY A 80 11.40 -3.98 -13.02
CA GLY A 80 12.54 -3.80 -12.12
C GLY A 80 12.40 -4.56 -10.80
N GLY A 81 13.43 -4.48 -9.96
CA GLY A 81 13.52 -5.20 -8.69
C GLY A 81 13.56 -4.31 -7.45
N HIS A 82 14.17 -4.82 -6.38
CA HIS A 82 14.22 -4.19 -5.06
C HIS A 82 15.20 -3.01 -5.02
N SER A 83 14.77 -1.82 -5.46
CA SER A 83 15.69 -0.72 -5.75
C SER A 83 15.16 0.69 -5.45
N TRP A 84 16.08 1.58 -5.06
CA TRP A 84 15.79 2.97 -4.75
C TRP A 84 15.15 3.77 -5.90
N PRO A 85 15.61 3.69 -7.17
CA PRO A 85 15.00 4.46 -8.25
C PRO A 85 13.50 4.20 -8.39
N LEU A 86 13.08 2.95 -8.16
CA LEU A 86 11.69 2.54 -8.17
C LEU A 86 10.92 3.19 -7.01
N TRP A 87 11.42 3.07 -5.79
CA TRP A 87 10.78 3.64 -4.60
C TRP A 87 10.71 5.17 -4.64
N HIS A 88 11.71 5.82 -5.24
CA HIS A 88 11.68 7.26 -5.46
C HIS A 88 10.51 7.66 -6.38
N SER A 89 10.25 6.90 -7.44
CA SER A 89 9.10 7.15 -8.33
C SER A 89 7.76 6.92 -7.61
N TYR A 90 7.66 5.86 -6.80
CA TYR A 90 6.48 5.55 -6.00
C TYR A 90 6.18 6.63 -4.97
N LEU A 91 7.22 7.10 -4.29
CA LEU A 91 7.12 8.18 -3.31
C LEU A 91 6.60 9.47 -3.97
N ARG A 92 7.12 9.82 -5.16
CA ARG A 92 6.65 10.99 -5.91
C ARG A 92 5.17 10.86 -6.26
N GLU A 93 4.73 9.70 -6.75
CA GLU A 93 3.33 9.48 -7.07
C GLU A 93 2.45 9.56 -5.81
N PHE A 94 2.81 8.81 -4.76
CA PHE A 94 2.10 8.80 -3.49
C PHE A 94 1.95 10.21 -2.90
N ALA A 95 3.03 11.00 -2.89
CA ALA A 95 3.00 12.38 -2.42
C ALA A 95 2.13 13.28 -3.32
N SER A 96 2.19 13.10 -4.65
CA SER A 96 1.42 13.90 -5.59
C SER A 96 -0.10 13.77 -5.43
N ARG A 97 -0.58 12.64 -4.90
CA ARG A 97 -2.02 12.42 -4.64
C ARG A 97 -2.59 13.31 -3.53
N ARG A 98 -1.75 14.04 -2.79
CA ARG A 98 -2.17 14.97 -1.72
C ARG A 98 -1.88 16.45 -1.99
N PHE A 99 -0.92 16.77 -2.88
CA PHE A 99 -0.38 18.14 -2.96
C PHE A 99 -0.66 18.86 -4.28
N GLN A 100 -1.66 18.42 -5.05
CA GLN A 100 -2.14 19.22 -6.16
C GLN A 100 -3.03 20.33 -5.60
N THR A 101 -2.51 21.57 -5.59
CA THR A 101 -3.37 22.76 -5.56
C THR A 101 -4.24 22.71 -6.81
N SER A 102 -5.56 22.75 -6.66
CA SER A 102 -6.47 22.96 -7.79
C SER A 102 -5.94 24.13 -8.64
N PRO A 103 -5.94 24.03 -9.98
CA PRO A 103 -5.69 25.20 -10.81
C PRO A 103 -6.74 26.25 -10.44
N THR A 104 -6.28 27.45 -10.11
CA THR A 104 -7.15 28.61 -9.86
C THR A 104 -7.71 29.13 -11.17
#